data_AF-G3H320-F1
#
_entry.id   AF-G3H320-F1
#
_cell.length_a   1.000
_cell.length_b   1.000
_cell.length_c   1.000
_cell.angle_alpha   90.00
_cell.angle_beta   90.00
_cell.angle_gamma   90.00
#
_symmetry.space_group_name_H-M   'P 1'
#
loop_
_entity.id
_entity.type
_entity.pdbx_description
1 polymer ?
#
loop_
_entity_poly.entity_id
_entity_poly.type
_entity_poly.pdbx_seq_one_letter_code
_entity_poly.pdbx_strand_id
1 'polypeptide(L)' 'MDIAAHIKKEFDKKYNPTWHYIVGRNFGSYVTHDTKHFIYFYLGQVAILLFKSG' A
#
# COMPACT_ATOMS: atom_id res chain seq x y z
N MET A 1 -7.56 11.78 -3.64
CA MET A 1 -7.45 10.30 -3.49
C MET A 1 -6.62 9.68 -4.63
N ASP A 2 -6.14 10.50 -5.56
CA ASP A 2 -5.58 10.10 -6.85
C ASP A 2 -4.18 9.49 -6.76
N ILE A 3 -3.37 9.97 -5.82
CA ILE A 3 -1.99 9.48 -5.61
C ILE A 3 -2.00 7.99 -5.23
N ALA A 4 -2.93 7.59 -4.36
CA ALA A 4 -3.03 6.21 -3.89
C ALA A 4 -3.43 5.25 -5.03
N ALA A 5 -4.43 5.65 -5.82
CA ALA A 5 -4.89 4.90 -6.99
C ALA A 5 -3.80 4.83 -8.08
N HIS A 6 -3.03 5.91 -8.27
CA HIS A 6 -1.91 5.94 -9.20
C HIS A 6 -0.80 4.98 -8.77
N ILE A 7 -0.38 5.02 -7.50
CA ILE A 7 0.63 4.10 -6.95
C ILE A 7 0.16 2.65 -7.10
N LYS A 8 -1.09 2.34 -6.74
CA LYS A 8 -1.66 0.99 -6.92
C LYS A 8 -1.58 0.54 -8.37
N LYS A 9 -2.02 1.38 -9.31
CA LYS A 9 -2.06 1.04 -10.73
C LYS A 9 -0.67 0.70 -11.27
N GLU A 10 0.33 1.49 -10.90
CA GLU A 10 1.72 1.23 -11.30
C GLU A 10 2.29 -0.03 -10.62
N PHE A 11 1.96 -0.29 -9.36
CA PHE A 11 2.38 -1.51 -8.65
C PHE A 11 1.72 -2.77 -9.21
N ASP A 12 0.41 -2.76 -9.46
CA ASP A 12 -0.31 -3.87 -10.09
C ASP A 12 0.27 -4.19 -11.47
N LYS A 13 0.66 -3.17 -12.25
CA LYS A 13 1.29 -3.32 -13.56
C LYS A 13 2.70 -3.90 -13.47
N LYS A 14 3.47 -3.51 -12.45
CA LYS A 14 4.90 -3.88 -12.32
C LYS A 14 5.14 -5.17 -11.55
N TYR A 15 4.27 -5.51 -10.58
CA TYR A 15 4.48 -6.59 -9.61
C TYR A 15 3.35 -7.62 -9.58
N ASN A 16 2.51 -7.63 -10.62
CA ASN A 16 1.30 -8.45 -10.78
C ASN A 16 0.20 -8.17 -9.73
N PRO A 17 -1.08 -8.18 -10.16
CA PRO A 17 -2.22 -8.06 -9.24
C PRO A 17 -2.26 -9.18 -8.18
N THR A 18 -2.99 -9.02 -7.06
CA THR A 18 -3.71 -7.81 -6.63
C THR A 18 -3.02 -7.21 -5.41
N TRP A 19 -2.62 -5.94 -5.48
CA TRP A 19 -2.10 -5.20 -4.32
C TRP A 19 -3.21 -4.47 -3.57
N HIS A 20 -3.14 -4.49 -2.24
CA HIS A 20 -3.99 -3.71 -1.34
C HIS A 20 -3.25 -2.45 -0.89
N TYR A 21 -3.98 -1.35 -0.74
CA TYR A 21 -3.40 -0.08 -0.30
C TYR A 21 -4.29 0.61 0.73
N ILE A 22 -3.65 1.28 1.69
CA ILE A 22 -4.29 2.10 2.72
C ILE A 22 -3.56 3.45 2.77
N VAL A 23 -4.32 4.53 2.73
CA VAL A 23 -3.78 5.89 2.83
C VAL A 23 -4.56 6.65 3.90
N GLY A 24 -3.84 7.17 4.90
CA GLY A 24 -4.45 7.86 6.03
C GLY A 24 -3.44 8.72 6.78
N ARG A 25 -3.93 9.69 7.56
CA ARG A 25 -3.05 10.57 8.37
C ARG A 25 -2.61 9.92 9.68
N ASN A 26 -3.45 9.07 10.27
CA ASN A 26 -3.17 8.29 11.47
C ASN A 26 -3.87 6.93 11.35
N PHE A 27 -3.14 5.88 10.98
CA PHE A 27 -3.65 4.51 11.07
C PHE A 27 -2.60 3.59 11.69
N GLY A 28 -3.05 2.73 12.61
CA GLY A 28 -2.32 1.53 13.01
C GLY A 28 -2.95 0.36 12.27
N SER A 29 -2.17 -0.34 11.45
CA SER A 29 -2.66 -1.53 10.75
C SER A 29 -2.02 -2.78 11.33
N TYR A 30 -2.83 -3.70 11.84
CA TYR A 30 -2.38 -5.06 12.17
C TYR A 30 -2.78 -5.96 11.00
N VAL A 31 -1.85 -6.23 10.09
CA VAL A 31 -2.12 -6.97 8.84
C VAL A 31 -1.19 -8.18 8.75
N THR A 32 -1.78 -9.36 8.68
CA THR A 32 -1.12 -10.59 8.22
C THR A 32 -0.90 -10.46 6.71
N HIS A 33 0.35 -10.30 6.30
CA HIS A 33 0.76 -10.09 4.90
C HIS A 33 1.79 -11.14 4.50
N ASP A 34 1.90 -11.40 3.20
CA ASP A 34 2.95 -12.27 2.67
C ASP A 34 4.34 -11.70 2.99
N THR A 35 5.25 -12.56 3.44
CA THR A 35 6.63 -12.15 3.74
C THR A 35 7.24 -11.49 2.50
N LYS A 36 7.83 -10.31 2.67
CA LYS A 36 8.46 -9.46 1.63
C LYS A 36 7.53 -8.65 0.72
N HIS A 37 6.20 -8.71 0.89
CA HIS A 37 5.26 -7.88 0.12
C HIS A 37 4.55 -6.84 1.01
N PHE A 38 5.35 -6.07 1.76
CA PHE A 38 4.87 -5.02 2.67
C PHE A 38 5.73 -3.77 2.53
N ILE A 39 5.08 -2.64 2.26
CA ILE A 39 5.73 -1.34 2.08
C ILE A 39 4.95 -0.32 2.90
N TYR A 40 5.60 0.28 3.89
CA TYR A 40 5.02 1.32 4.74
C TYR A 40 5.92 2.54 4.77
N PHE A 41 5.38 3.71 4.40
CA PHE A 41 6.13 4.96 4.41
C PHE A 41 5.20 6.17 4.56
N TYR A 42 5.79 7.32 4.88
CA TYR A 42 5.09 8.60 4.96
C TYR A 42 5.44 9.48 3.77
N LEU A 43 4.43 10.12 3.18
CA LEU A 43 4.59 11.21 2.23
C LEU A 43 4.00 12.48 2.85
N GLY A 44 4.88 13.31 3.43
CA GLY A 44 4.45 14.46 4.23
C GLY A 44 3.69 14.02 5.49
N GLN A 45 2.45 14.48 5.64
CA GLN A 45 1.57 14.12 6.77
C GLN A 45 0.68 12.89 6.49
N VAL A 46 0.93 12.16 5.40
CA VAL A 46 0.10 11.04 4.96
C VAL A 46 0.91 9.76 5.06
N ALA A 47 0.43 8.79 5.83
CA ALA A 47 0.94 7.43 5.85
C ALA A 47 0.36 6.65 4.66
N ILE A 48 1.23 5.90 3.99
CA ILE A 48 0.90 5.03 2.87
C ILE A 48 1.36 3.61 3.25
N LEU A 49 0.42 2.67 3.25
CA LEU A 49 0.69 1.24 3.36
C LEU A 49 0.27 0.55 2.07
N LEU A 50 1.15 -0.28 1.54
CA LEU A 50 0.87 -1.24 0.48
C LEU A 50 1.23 -2.64 0.98
N PHE A 51 0.34 -3.59 0.76
CA PHE A 51 0.61 -4.99 1.07
C PHE A 51 -0.07 -5.92 0.07
N LYS A 52 0.51 -7.11 -0.08
CA LYS A 52 -0.13 -8.24 -0.77
C LYS A 52 -0.60 -9.24 0.28
N SER A 53 -1.81 -9.72 0.10
CA SER A 53 -2.41 -10.81 0.88
C SER A 53 -2.74 -11.92 -0.10
N GLY A 54 -2.30 -13.13 0.21
CA GLY A 54 -2.48 -14.36 -0.56
C GLY A 54 -2.64 -15.54 0.37
#